data_AF-A0A249PE08-F1
#
_entry.id   AF-A0A249PE08-F1
#
_cell.length_a   1.000
_cell.length_b   1.000
_cell.length_c   1.000
_cell.angle_alpha   90.00
_cell.angle_beta   90.00
_cell.angle_gamma   90.00
#
_symmetry.space_group_name_H-M   'P 1'
#
loop_
_entity.id
_entity.type
_entity.pdbx_description
1 polymer ?
#
loop_
_entity_poly.entity_id
_entity_poly.type
_entity_poly.pdbx_seq_one_letter_code
_entity_poly.pdbx_strand_id
1 'polypeptide(L)'
;MNAKTYAVANLAALNLIEAVSAAYYVTDEETAARHEARAREMLKKIAAAMGYEVAVDRASQQCPAPSPAAGARLRLVSERAGE
;
A
#
# COMPACT_ATOMS: atom_id res chain seq x y z
N MET A 1 3.18 -20.76 5.21
CA MET A 1 1.99 -19.98 4.81
C MET A 1 0.85 -20.97 4.56
N ASN A 2 -0.31 -20.80 5.20
CA ASN A 2 -1.45 -21.73 5.04
C ASN A 2 -2.45 -21.21 3.97
N ALA A 3 -3.36 -22.08 3.52
CA ALA A 3 -4.32 -21.74 2.46
C ALA A 3 -5.22 -20.54 2.81
N LYS A 4 -5.59 -20.38 4.09
CA LYS A 4 -6.37 -19.25 4.58
C LYS A 4 -5.59 -17.94 4.47
N THR A 5 -4.34 -17.93 4.90
CA THR A 5 -3.42 -16.79 4.77
C THR A 5 -3.22 -16.41 3.30
N TYR A 6 -3.04 -17.40 2.43
CA TYR A 6 -2.93 -17.17 0.99
C TYR A 6 -4.19 -16.52 0.42
N ALA A 7 -5.38 -17.07 0.72
CA ALA A 7 -6.64 -16.51 0.22
C ALA A 7 -6.86 -15.05 0.66
N VAL A 8 -6.55 -14.73 1.93
CA VAL A 8 -6.64 -13.37 2.46
C VAL A 8 -5.67 -12.42 1.74
N ALA A 9 -4.41 -12.83 1.60
CA ALA A 9 -3.40 -12.03 0.92
C ALA A 9 -3.74 -11.82 -0.56
N ASN A 10 -4.23 -12.86 -1.24
CA ASN A 10 -4.52 -12.81 -2.67
C ASN A 10 -5.74 -11.92 -2.96
N LEU A 11 -6.80 -12.01 -2.14
CA LEU A 11 -7.95 -11.11 -2.26
C LEU A 11 -7.55 -9.65 -1.98
N ALA A 12 -6.72 -9.41 -0.96
CA ALA A 12 -6.21 -8.07 -0.69
C ALA A 12 -5.34 -7.54 -1.85
N ALA A 13 -4.53 -8.40 -2.48
CA ALA A 13 -3.71 -8.04 -3.63
C ALA A 13 -4.53 -7.63 -4.86
N LEU A 14 -5.61 -8.36 -5.17
CA LEU A 14 -6.51 -7.97 -6.25
C LEU A 14 -7.16 -6.61 -6.01
N ASN A 15 -7.64 -6.37 -4.79
CA ASN A 15 -8.23 -5.08 -4.39
C ASN A 15 -7.19 -3.96 -4.38
N LEU A 16 -5.93 -4.25 -4.06
CA LEU A 16 -4.83 -3.28 -4.13
C LEU A 16 -4.59 -2.82 -5.57
N ILE A 17 -4.48 -3.77 -6.51
CA ILE A 17 -4.26 -3.47 -7.94
C ILE A 17 -5.40 -2.61 -8.49
N GLU A 18 -6.64 -2.99 -8.19
CA GLU A 18 -7.83 -2.22 -8.57
C GLU A 18 -7.80 -0.80 -8.01
N ALA A 19 -7.51 -0.64 -6.71
CA ALA A 19 -7.49 0.66 -6.06
C ALA A 19 -6.37 1.57 -6.60
N VAL A 20 -5.16 1.04 -6.81
CA VAL A 20 -4.05 1.82 -7.40
C VAL A 20 -4.37 2.22 -8.84
N SER A 21 -4.97 1.32 -9.62
CA SER A 21 -5.38 1.63 -10.99
C SER A 21 -6.45 2.73 -11.01
N ALA A 22 -7.45 2.64 -10.13
CA ALA A 22 -8.50 3.66 -10.02
C ALA A 22 -7.94 5.03 -9.58
N ALA A 23 -6.99 5.03 -8.63
CA ALA A 23 -6.31 6.25 -8.20
C ALA A 23 -5.53 6.92 -9.34
N TYR A 24 -4.93 6.12 -10.23
CA TYR A 24 -4.13 6.63 -11.36
C TYR A 24 -4.98 7.23 -12.48
N TYR A 25 -6.13 6.63 -12.79
CA TYR A 25 -6.95 7.04 -13.95
C TYR A 25 -8.04 8.06 -13.63
N VAL A 26 -8.42 8.24 -12.35
CA VAL A 26 -9.44 9.22 -12.00
C VAL A 26 -8.89 10.64 -12.03
N THR A 27 -9.68 11.57 -12.56
CA THR A 27 -9.28 12.98 -12.69
C THR A 27 -9.64 13.82 -11.46
N ASP A 28 -10.53 13.33 -10.62
CA ASP A 28 -10.97 13.98 -9.39
C ASP A 28 -10.03 13.66 -8.22
N GLU A 29 -9.41 14.68 -7.65
CA GLU A 29 -8.41 14.54 -6.57
C GLU A 29 -9.00 13.87 -5.31
N GLU A 30 -10.25 14.18 -4.97
CA GLU A 30 -10.90 13.61 -3.79
C GLU A 30 -11.13 12.09 -3.98
N THR A 31 -11.57 11.69 -5.17
CA THR A 31 -11.74 10.29 -5.54
C THR A 31 -10.40 9.57 -5.63
N ALA A 32 -9.35 10.21 -6.17
CA ALA A 32 -8.01 9.65 -6.18
C ALA A 32 -7.52 9.37 -4.75
N ALA A 33 -7.67 10.35 -3.84
CA ALA A 33 -7.26 10.20 -2.44
C ALA A 33 -7.99 9.05 -1.71
N ARG A 34 -9.28 8.83 -2.00
CA ARG A 34 -10.04 7.68 -1.49
C ARG A 34 -9.48 6.36 -2.00
N HIS A 35 -9.16 6.27 -3.28
CA HIS A 35 -8.58 5.07 -3.87
C HIS A 35 -7.17 4.79 -3.34
N GLU A 36 -6.36 5.82 -3.13
CA GLU A 36 -5.06 5.66 -2.47
C GLU A 36 -5.19 5.19 -1.02
N ALA A 37 -6.17 5.71 -0.27
CA ALA A 37 -6.42 5.25 1.09
C ALA A 37 -6.83 3.77 1.09
N ARG A 38 -7.72 3.35 0.18
CA ARG A 38 -8.07 1.93 -0.02
C ARG A 38 -6.85 1.09 -0.36
N ALA A 39 -5.97 1.57 -1.24
CA ALA A 39 -4.73 0.88 -1.60
C ALA A 39 -3.80 0.70 -0.37
N ARG A 40 -3.61 1.75 0.43
CA ARG A 40 -2.83 1.68 1.68
C ARG A 40 -3.38 0.62 2.64
N GLU A 41 -4.70 0.56 2.80
CA GLU A 41 -5.33 -0.46 3.66
C GLU A 41 -5.15 -1.89 3.12
N MET A 42 -5.22 -2.09 1.80
CA MET A 42 -4.96 -3.42 1.24
C MET A 42 -3.50 -3.85 1.42
N LEU A 43 -2.55 -2.92 1.28
CA LEU A 43 -1.15 -3.21 1.54
C LEU A 43 -0.90 -3.62 2.99
N LYS A 44 -1.53 -2.94 3.96
CA LYS A 44 -1.46 -3.32 5.38
C LYS A 44 -1.99 -4.74 5.61
N LYS A 45 -3.10 -5.11 4.98
CA LYS A 45 -3.66 -6.48 5.08
C LYS A 45 -2.73 -7.54 4.52
N ILE A 46 -2.07 -7.27 3.39
CA ILE A 46 -1.07 -8.18 2.80
C ILE A 46 0.13 -8.32 3.72
N ALA A 47 0.67 -7.21 4.22
CA ALA A 47 1.80 -7.19 5.14
C ALA A 47 1.49 -8.00 6.42
N ALA A 48 0.34 -7.73 7.05
CA ALA A 48 -0.10 -8.45 8.25
C ALA A 48 -0.28 -9.96 7.98
N ALA A 49 -0.84 -10.34 6.83
CA ALA A 49 -0.95 -11.75 6.44
C ALA A 49 0.43 -12.42 6.28
N MET A 50 1.47 -11.65 5.96
CA MET A 50 2.85 -12.12 5.83
C MET A 50 3.69 -11.95 7.10
N GLY A 51 3.14 -11.40 8.19
CA GLY A 51 3.88 -11.15 9.44
C GLY A 51 4.80 -9.92 9.37
N TYR A 52 4.41 -8.92 8.58
CA TYR A 52 5.10 -7.63 8.48
C TYR A 52 4.15 -6.49 8.86
N GLU A 53 4.74 -5.39 9.29
CA GLU A 53 4.04 -4.11 9.42
C GLU A 53 4.42 -3.15 8.28
N VAL A 54 3.50 -2.26 7.93
CA VAL A 54 3.73 -1.20 6.94
C VAL A 54 4.06 0.10 7.67
N ALA A 55 5.30 0.53 7.58
CA ALA A 55 5.71 1.86 8.01
C ALA A 55 5.39 2.88 6.90
N VAL A 56 4.69 3.95 7.25
CA VAL A 56 4.48 5.09 6.36
C VAL A 56 5.63 6.08 6.59
N ASP A 57 6.57 6.13 5.65
CA ASP A 57 7.67 7.09 5.74
C ASP A 57 7.16 8.45 5.23
N ARG A 58 7.09 9.45 6.13
CA ARG A 58 6.71 10.83 5.77
C ARG A 58 7.87 11.64 5.19
N ALA A 59 9.02 11.00 4.90
CA ALA A 59 10.22 11.68 4.44
C ALA A 59 10.18 12.07 2.95
N SER A 60 9.71 13.31 2.72
CA SER A 60 10.34 14.34 1.90
C SER A 60 10.52 14.13 0.37
N GLN A 61 9.66 14.86 -0.36
CA GLN A 61 9.84 15.65 -1.58
C GLN A 61 11.27 15.97 -2.14
N GLN A 62 12.20 15.03 -2.24
CA GLN A 62 13.46 15.24 -2.97
C GLN A 62 13.70 14.16 -4.04
N CYS A 63 12.90 14.24 -5.10
CA CYS A 63 13.34 13.87 -6.44
C CYS A 63 13.15 15.12 -7.31
N PRO A 64 14.19 15.62 -8.00
CA PRO A 64 14.01 16.74 -8.91
C PRO A 64 13.31 16.24 -10.19
N ALA A 65 12.24 16.97 -10.57
CA ALA A 65 11.43 16.91 -11.81
C ALA A 65 10.18 15.98 -11.82
N PRO A 66 9.11 16.39 -12.53
CA PRO A 66 7.73 16.28 -12.08
C PRO A 66 7.09 14.96 -12.49
N SER A 67 6.50 14.26 -11.54
CA SER A 67 5.52 13.21 -11.82
C SER A 67 4.44 13.31 -10.74
N PRO A 68 3.15 13.30 -11.09
CA PRO A 68 2.05 13.69 -10.21
C PRO A 68 1.78 12.71 -9.05
N ALA A 69 2.62 11.69 -8.85
CA ALA A 69 2.46 10.72 -7.77
C ALA A 69 3.22 11.16 -6.51
N ALA A 70 2.75 12.23 -5.86
CA ALA A 70 3.14 12.56 -4.49
C ALA A 70 2.43 11.61 -3.49
N GLY A 71 2.64 10.30 -3.65
CA GLY A 71 2.10 9.28 -2.77
C GLY A 71 3.12 8.90 -1.70
N ALA A 72 2.67 8.85 -0.44
CA ALA A 72 3.48 8.39 0.69
C ALA A 72 4.16 7.04 0.37
N ARG A 73 5.49 6.98 0.47
CA ARG A 73 6.26 5.75 0.26
C ARG A 73 6.07 4.82 1.47
N LEU A 74 5.66 3.60 1.20
CA LEU A 74 5.38 2.56 2.20
C LEU A 74 6.55 1.57 2.21
N ARG A 75 7.08 1.26 3.39
CA ARG A 75 8.16 0.27 3.57
C ARG A 75 7.69 -0.86 4.48
N LEU A 76 8.04 -2.09 4.13
CA LEU A 76 7.80 -3.27 4.97
C LEU A 76 8.92 -3.39 5.99
N VAL A 77 8.55 -3.59 7.26
CA VAL A 77 9.49 -3.80 8.38
C VAL A 77 9.24 -5.18 8.97
N SER A 78 10.33 -5.92 9.23
CA SER A 78 10.30 -7.29 9.77
C SER A 78 10.36 -7.27 11.30
N GLU A 79 9.51 -8.03 11.99
CA GLU A 79 9.44 -8.11 13.46
C GLU A 79 10.56 -8.93 14.15
N ARG A 80 11.72 -9.18 13.53
CA ARG A 80 12.78 -9.99 14.17
C ARG A 80 13.99 -9.16 14.58
N ALA A 81 14.00 -8.74 15.85
CA ALA A 81 15.20 -8.64 16.69
C ALA A 81 14.77 -8.42 18.16
N GLY A 82 14.87 -9.47 18.97
CA GLY A 82 14.58 -9.42 20.40
C GLY A 82 14.56 -10.82 20.99
N GLU A 83 15.73 -11.46 21.04
CA GLU A 83 16.02 -12.53 22.01
C GLU A 83 16.29 -11.89 23.39
#